data_AF-A0A9W5XLZ2-F1
#
_entry.id   AF-A0A9W5XLZ2-F1
#
_cell.length_a   1.000
_cell.length_b   1.000
_cell.length_c   1.000
_cell.angle_alpha   90.00
_cell.angle_beta   90.00
_cell.angle_gamma   90.00
#
_symmetry.space_group_name_H-M   'P 1'
#
loop_
_entity.id
_entity.type
_entity.pdbx_description
1 polymer ?
#
loop_
_entity_poly.entity_id
_entity_poly.type
_entity_poly.pdbx_seq_one_letter_code
_entity_poly.pdbx_strand_id
1 'polypeptide(L)' 'MHDGGEAPRGRRNGAPEEGERGLRGLVGSGSSQVSVTAAMRARDAARPTDEDLAAAAERVVIVRRNWTPRDELPRR' A
#
# COMPACT_ATOMS: atom_id res chain seq x y z
N MET A 1 45.24 -3.00 -14.06
CA MET A 1 45.49 -1.89 -13.12
C MET A 1 45.19 -0.60 -13.85
N HIS A 2 44.18 0.15 -13.40
CA HIS A 2 43.98 1.55 -13.78
C HIS A 2 43.90 2.31 -12.47
N ASP A 3 44.87 3.20 -12.27
CA ASP A 3 44.88 4.21 -11.23
C ASP A 3 44.74 5.57 -11.91
N GLY A 4 43.93 6.46 -11.35
CA GLY A 4 43.55 7.70 -11.99
C GLY A 4 42.56 8.52 -11.19
N GLY A 5 43.10 9.34 -10.28
CA GLY A 5 42.69 10.75 -10.17
C GLY A 5 41.45 11.09 -9.34
N GLU A 6 41.68 11.24 -8.04
CA GLU A 6 41.13 12.23 -7.09
C GLU A 6 39.72 12.82 -7.27
N ALA A 7 38.96 12.71 -6.17
CA ALA A 7 37.63 13.27 -5.97
C ALA A 7 37.60 14.80 -5.76
N PRO A 8 36.60 15.53 -6.27
CA PRO A 8 36.33 16.88 -5.79
C PRO A 8 35.46 16.82 -4.52
N ARG A 9 36.02 17.28 -3.41
CA ARG A 9 35.27 17.64 -2.20
C ARG A 9 34.48 18.93 -2.44
N GLY A 10 33.19 18.80 -2.72
CA GLY A 10 32.19 19.88 -2.72
C GLY A 10 31.50 20.03 -1.36
N ARG A 11 31.29 21.27 -0.93
CA ARG A 11 31.15 21.71 0.46
C ARG A 11 29.70 22.10 0.82
N ARG A 12 29.22 21.57 1.95
CA ARG A 12 28.24 22.11 2.93
C ARG A 12 26.78 22.37 2.51
N ASN A 13 25.90 21.78 3.34
CA ASN A 13 24.60 22.26 3.81
C ASN A 13 23.44 22.26 2.80
N GLY A 14 22.85 21.09 2.58
CA GLY A 14 21.47 20.96 2.12
C GLY A 14 20.49 21.18 3.28
N ALA A 15 19.51 22.05 3.08
CA ALA A 15 18.50 22.46 4.04
C ALA A 15 17.71 21.28 4.66
N PRO A 16 17.12 21.43 5.86
CA PRO A 16 16.24 20.40 6.47
C PRO A 16 15.08 19.96 5.55
N GLU A 17 14.66 20.83 4.63
CA GLU A 17 13.61 20.62 3.61
C GLU A 17 13.94 19.50 2.59
N GLU A 18 15.23 19.30 2.25
CA GLU A 18 15.66 18.27 1.28
C GLU A 18 15.60 16.86 1.90
N GLY A 19 15.86 16.77 3.21
CA GLY A 19 15.74 15.53 3.98
C GLY A 19 14.30 15.03 4.03
N GLU A 20 13.33 15.94 4.26
CA GLU A 20 11.90 15.58 4.25
C GLU A 20 11.43 15.08 2.87
N ARG A 21 11.89 15.70 1.78
CA ARG A 21 11.55 15.30 0.40
C ARG A 21 12.09 13.90 0.06
N GLY A 22 13.30 13.57 0.50
CA GLY A 22 13.89 12.23 0.36
C GLY A 22 13.20 11.17 1.24
N LEU A 23 12.76 11.56 2.44
CA LEU A 23 12.00 10.69 3.35
C LEU A 23 10.59 10.41 2.85
N ARG A 24 9.95 11.32 2.08
CA ARG A 24 8.66 11.02 1.43
C ARG A 24 8.74 9.91 0.39
N GLY A 25 9.91 9.64 -0.19
CA GLY A 25 10.14 8.49 -1.07
C GLY A 25 10.31 7.16 -0.32
N LEU A 26 10.76 7.23 0.94
CA LEU A 26 10.92 6.07 1.85
C LEU A 26 9.63 5.74 2.62
N VAL A 27 8.78 6.74 2.85
CA VAL A 27 7.47 6.64 3.53
C VAL A 27 6.30 6.64 2.53
N GLY A 28 6.60 6.75 1.23
CA GLY A 28 5.65 6.39 0.16
C GLY A 28 5.38 4.89 0.18
N SER A 29 4.22 4.46 -0.33
CA SER A 29 3.78 3.05 -0.32
C SER A 29 4.76 2.17 -1.09
N GLY A 30 5.87 1.81 -0.44
CA GLY A 30 6.96 1.05 -1.03
C GLY A 30 6.43 -0.21 -1.69
N SER A 31 7.24 -0.82 -2.54
CA SER A 31 6.85 -2.05 -3.24
C SER A 31 6.18 -3.03 -2.26
N SER A 32 4.99 -3.52 -2.64
CA SER A 32 4.25 -4.50 -1.85
C SER A 32 5.18 -5.61 -1.39
N GLN A 33 5.17 -5.93 -0.10
CA GLN A 33 5.98 -7.02 0.47
C GLN A 33 5.47 -8.41 0.06
N VAL A 34 4.29 -8.47 -0.55
CA VAL A 34 3.62 -9.71 -0.97
C VAL A 34 3.36 -9.65 -2.47
N SER A 35 3.72 -10.73 -3.18
CA SER A 35 3.39 -10.87 -4.60
C SER A 35 1.88 -10.99 -4.81
N VAL A 36 1.38 -10.63 -5.99
CA VAL A 36 -0.05 -10.73 -6.32
C VAL A 36 -0.58 -12.14 -6.06
N THR A 37 0.14 -13.17 -6.50
CA THR A 37 -0.26 -14.58 -6.31
C THR A 37 -0.35 -14.96 -4.83
N ALA A 38 0.62 -14.53 -4.01
CA ALA A 38 0.60 -14.80 -2.58
C ALA A 38 -0.56 -14.06 -1.90
N ALA A 39 -0.86 -12.82 -2.33
CA ALA A 39 -2.00 -12.06 -1.82
C ALA A 39 -3.35 -12.72 -2.18
N MET A 40 -3.50 -13.22 -3.42
CA MET A 40 -4.72 -13.95 -3.82
C MET A 40 -4.90 -15.23 -3.00
N ARG A 41 -3.85 -16.03 -2.83
CA ARG A 41 -3.91 -17.23 -1.97
C ARG A 41 -4.27 -16.89 -0.52
N ALA A 42 -3.72 -15.79 0.02
CA ALA A 42 -4.06 -15.35 1.36
C ALA A 42 -5.54 -14.98 1.50
N ARG A 43 -6.14 -14.36 0.47
CA ARG A 43 -7.59 -14.08 0.43
C ARG A 43 -8.42 -15.35 0.41
N ASP A 44 -8.00 -16.35 -0.37
CA ASP A 44 -8.69 -17.64 -0.44
C ASP A 44 -8.64 -18.37 0.92
N ALA A 45 -7.49 -18.35 1.58
CA ALA A 45 -7.31 -18.94 2.91
C ALA A 45 -8.07 -18.18 4.00
N ALA A 46 -8.23 -16.86 3.85
CA ALA A 46 -8.94 -15.99 4.79
C ALA A 46 -10.44 -15.85 4.47
N ARG A 47 -11.02 -16.76 3.69
CA ARG A 47 -12.45 -16.71 3.37
C ARG A 47 -13.26 -16.89 4.67
N PRO A 48 -14.14 -15.93 5.02
CA PRO A 48 -14.94 -16.04 6.23
C PRO A 48 -15.84 -17.28 6.21
N THR A 49 -16.01 -17.88 7.38
CA THR A 49 -16.98 -18.96 7.59
C THR A 49 -18.40 -18.42 7.74
N ASP A 50 -19.40 -19.31 7.69
CA ASP A 50 -20.79 -18.91 7.93
C ASP A 50 -21.01 -18.39 9.35
N GLU A 51 -20.28 -18.94 10.33
CA GLU A 51 -20.30 -18.45 11.71
C GLU A 51 -19.75 -17.02 11.79
N ASP A 52 -18.63 -16.73 11.09
CA ASP A 52 -18.07 -15.38 11.03
C ASP A 52 -19.07 -14.38 10.42
N LEU A 53 -19.82 -14.80 9.40
CA LEU A 53 -20.85 -13.98 8.77
C LEU A 53 -22.04 -13.72 9.70
N ALA A 54 -22.52 -14.73 10.41
CA ALA A 54 -23.58 -14.57 11.42
C ALA A 54 -23.12 -13.66 12.56
N ALA A 55 -21.91 -13.88 13.05
CA ALA A 55 -21.24 -13.06 14.05
C ALA A 55 -21.11 -11.59 13.61
N ALA A 56 -20.82 -11.34 12.34
CA ALA A 56 -20.73 -9.99 11.77
C ALA A 56 -22.10 -9.33 11.61
N ALA A 57 -23.13 -10.09 11.22
CA ALA A 57 -24.49 -9.56 11.07
C ALA A 57 -25.05 -8.97 12.37
N GLU A 58 -24.74 -9.60 13.51
CA GLU A 58 -25.16 -9.11 14.83
C GLU A 58 -24.36 -7.89 15.31
N ARG A 59 -23.08 -7.78 14.90
CA ARG A 59 -22.13 -6.80 15.47
C ARG A 59 -21.89 -5.57 14.61
N VAL A 60 -22.04 -5.68 13.28
CA VAL A 60 -21.60 -4.65 12.33
C VAL A 60 -22.78 -3.85 11.80
N VAL A 61 -22.77 -2.54 12.05
CA VAL A 61 -23.75 -1.60 11.48
C VAL A 61 -23.29 -1.15 10.09
N ILE A 62 -24.02 -1.53 9.04
CA ILE A 62 -23.72 -1.13 7.66
C ILE A 62 -24.46 0.17 7.32
N VAL A 63 -23.72 1.27 7.12
CA VAL A 63 -24.29 2.57 6.71
C VAL A 63 -24.12 2.78 5.19
N ARG A 64 -25.24 2.90 4.46
CA ARG A 64 -25.26 3.06 2.99
C ARG A 64 -25.58 4.49 2.56
N ARG A 65 -24.66 5.44 2.74
CA ARG A 65 -24.82 6.83 2.26
C ARG A 65 -24.36 6.95 0.81
N ASN A 66 -25.21 7.47 -0.07
CA ASN A 66 -24.91 7.70 -1.50
C ASN A 66 -24.37 6.45 -2.22
N TRP A 67 -24.69 5.25 -1.74
CA TRP A 67 -24.25 4.00 -2.34
C TRP A 67 -25.23 3.58 -3.42
N THR A 68 -24.74 3.40 -4.66
CA THR A 68 -25.53 2.87 -5.78
C THR A 68 -25.20 1.38 -5.95
N PRO A 69 -26.20 0.48 -5.92
CA PRO A 69 -25.99 -0.94 -6.14
C PRO A 69 -25.33 -1.24 -7.49
N ARG A 70 -24.35 -2.14 -7.49
CA ARG A 70 -23.64 -2.51 -8.72
C ARG A 70 -24.46 -3.37 -9.68
N ASP A 71 -25.57 -3.95 -9.22
CA ASP A 71 -26.50 -4.70 -10.07
C ASP A 71 -27.10 -3.83 -11.19
N GLU A 72 -27.10 -2.50 -11.01
CA GLU A 72 -27.59 -1.51 -11.97
C GLU A 72 -26.49 -0.95 -12.89
N LEU A 73 -25.21 -1.27 -12.64
CA LEU A 73 -24.09 -0.78 -13.46
C LEU A 73 -23.66 -1.81 -14.52
N PRO A 74 -23.44 -1.40 -15.78
CA PRO A 74 -23.03 -2.32 -16.83
C PRO A 74 -21.66 -2.94 -16.51
N ARG A 75 -21.56 -4.27 -16.62
CA ARG A 75 -20.30 -4.99 -16.55
C ARG A 75 -19.54 -4.74 -17.86
N ARG A 76 -18.36 -4.14 -17.78
CA ARG A 76 -17.45 -3.93 -18.92
C ARG A 76 -16.37 -5.01 -18.92
#